data_AF-A0A7V6UDY8-F1
#
_entry.id   AF-A0A7V6UDY8-F1
#
_cell.length_a   1.000
_cell.length_b   1.000
_cell.length_c   1.000
_cell.angle_alpha   90.00
_cell.angle_beta   90.00
_cell.angle_gamma   90.00
#
_symmetry.space_group_name_H-M   'P 1'
#
loop_
_entity.id
_entity.type
_entity.pdbx_description
1 polymer ?
#
loop_
_entity_poly.entity_id
_entity_poly.type
_entity_poly.pdbx_seq_one_letter_code
_entity_poly.pdbx_strand_id
1 'polypeptide(L)'
;MKNPITSIKDWVNRIKKRPRQYDDVEVVLPGLVIKLKRKLDIDTPHEVTVVVPRAEIRKKCLNENCSKFEYELIYSSITVVHSPRHPLAGPPH
;
A
#
# COMPACT_ATOMS: atom_id res chain seq x y z
N MET A 1 8.71 29.48 -40.50
CA MET A 1 7.38 28.85 -40.34
C MET A 1 7.59 27.55 -39.57
N LYS A 2 7.04 27.41 -38.35
CA LYS A 2 7.25 26.21 -37.51
C LYS A 2 6.38 25.08 -38.08
N ASN A 3 7.01 23.97 -38.46
CA ASN A 3 6.33 22.83 -39.09
C ASN A 3 5.26 22.26 -38.14
N PRO A 4 4.00 22.10 -38.58
CA PRO A 4 2.90 21.61 -37.73
C PRO A 4 3.13 20.19 -37.19
N ILE A 5 4.00 19.43 -37.87
CA ILE A 5 4.33 18.03 -37.57
C ILE A 5 5.13 17.89 -36.26
N THR A 6 5.95 18.88 -35.88
CA THR A 6 6.72 18.81 -34.61
C THR A 6 5.81 19.00 -33.41
N SER A 7 4.83 19.90 -33.50
CA SER A 7 3.85 20.15 -32.43
C SER A 7 2.95 18.94 -32.15
N ILE A 8 2.62 18.16 -33.18
CA ILE A 8 1.80 16.95 -33.05
C ILE A 8 2.60 15.82 -32.39
N LYS A 9 3.89 15.67 -32.73
CA LYS A 9 4.77 14.69 -32.08
C LYS A 9 4.98 15.01 -30.60
N ASP A 10 5.13 16.28 -30.23
CA ASP A 10 5.25 16.72 -28.83
C ASP A 10 3.95 16.47 -28.04
N TRP A 11 2.79 16.64 -28.68
CA TRP A 11 1.49 16.36 -28.09
C TRP A 11 1.24 14.86 -27.88
N VAL A 12 1.58 14.02 -28.88
CA VAL A 12 1.49 12.56 -28.78
C VAL A 12 2.47 12.01 -27.73
N ASN A 13 3.68 12.56 -27.62
CA ASN A 13 4.63 12.19 -26.58
C ASN A 13 4.19 12.64 -25.17
N ARG A 14 3.42 13.74 -25.04
CA ARG A 14 2.80 14.16 -23.76
C ARG A 14 1.65 13.24 -23.31
N ILE A 15 0.98 12.55 -24.23
CA ILE A 15 -0.06 11.56 -23.93
C ILE A 15 0.57 10.22 -23.50
N LYS A 16 1.83 9.99 -23.85
CA LYS A 16 2.67 8.85 -23.45
C LYS A 16 3.18 8.96 -21.99
N LYS A 17 2.38 9.52 -21.07
CA LYS A 17 2.71 9.58 -19.63
C LYS A 17 2.81 8.16 -19.07
N ARG A 18 3.97 7.89 -18.48
CA ARG A 18 4.38 6.63 -17.86
C ARG A 18 3.42 6.16 -16.75
N PRO A 19 3.46 4.87 -16.38
CA PRO A 19 2.47 4.26 -15.50
C PRO A 19 2.39 4.96 -14.15
N ARG A 20 1.18 5.35 -13.78
CA ARG A 20 0.87 5.86 -12.45
C ARG A 20 0.88 4.67 -11.49
N GLN A 21 1.89 4.54 -10.64
CA GLN A 21 1.86 3.53 -9.59
C GLN A 21 0.79 3.93 -8.57
N TYR A 22 -0.21 3.06 -8.38
CA TYR A 22 -1.27 3.24 -7.40
C TYR A 22 -1.28 2.01 -6.49
N ASP A 23 -1.08 2.24 -5.19
CA ASP A 23 -1.20 1.20 -4.17
C ASP A 23 -2.35 1.57 -3.24
N ASP A 24 -3.17 0.57 -2.92
CA ASP A 24 -4.31 0.68 -2.02
C ASP A 24 -4.30 -0.54 -1.12
N VAL A 25 -4.05 -0.32 0.16
CA VAL A 25 -4.00 -1.34 1.19
C VAL A 25 -4.99 -0.97 2.27
N GLU A 26 -5.86 -1.91 2.61
CA GLU A 26 -6.80 -1.77 3.71
C GLU A 26 -6.69 -3.02 4.61
N VAL A 27 -6.32 -2.81 5.86
CA VAL A 27 -6.31 -3.85 6.91
C VAL A 27 -7.50 -3.60 7.82
N VAL A 28 -8.44 -4.54 7.84
CA VAL A 28 -9.64 -4.46 8.67
C VAL A 28 -9.58 -5.55 9.73
N LEU A 29 -9.56 -5.12 10.98
CA LEU A 29 -9.64 -5.95 12.17
C LEU A 29 -10.80 -5.42 13.05
N PRO A 30 -11.41 -6.25 13.91
CA PRO A 30 -12.44 -5.77 14.83
C PRO A 30 -11.99 -4.52 15.61
N GLY A 31 -12.70 -3.40 15.43
CA GLY A 31 -12.36 -2.13 16.07
C GLY A 31 -11.09 -1.44 15.56
N LEU A 32 -10.45 -1.93 14.49
CA LEU A 32 -9.24 -1.34 13.92
C LEU A 32 -9.27 -1.37 12.39
N VAL A 33 -9.14 -0.21 11.76
CA VAL A 33 -9.01 -0.09 10.31
C VAL A 33 -7.74 0.70 9.98
N ILE A 34 -6.86 0.12 9.18
CA ILE A 34 -5.63 0.77 8.70
C ILE A 34 -5.74 0.89 7.18
N LYS A 35 -5.55 2.10 6.65
CA LYS A 35 -5.59 2.36 5.20
C LYS A 35 -4.30 3.02 4.76
N LEU A 36 -3.65 2.45 3.75
CA LEU A 36 -2.54 3.06 3.03
C LEU A 36 -2.96 3.21 1.57
N LYS A 37 -3.07 4.46 1.12
CA LYS A 37 -3.28 4.79 -0.28
C LYS A 37 -2.10 5.61 -0.78
N ARG A 38 -1.57 5.24 -1.93
CA ARG A 38 -0.39 5.87 -2.49
C ARG A 38 -0.53 5.99 -3.99
N LYS A 39 -0.11 7.13 -4.50
CA LYS A 39 -0.17 7.48 -5.91
C LYS A 39 1.12 8.16 -6.28
N LEU A 40 1.98 7.44 -7.00
CA LEU A 40 3.30 7.93 -7.36
C LEU A 40 3.51 7.86 -8.87
N ASP A 41 4.37 8.76 -9.33
CA ASP A 41 4.82 8.88 -10.71
C ASP A 41 6.33 8.73 -10.70
N ILE A 42 6.79 7.51 -10.44
CA ILE A 42 8.20 7.16 -10.30
C ILE A 42 8.48 5.88 -11.07
N ASP A 43 9.66 5.85 -11.69
CA ASP A 43 10.07 4.83 -12.67
C ASP A 43 10.61 3.56 -12.00
N THR A 44 10.96 3.66 -10.72
CA THR A 44 11.42 2.55 -9.88
C THR A 44 10.22 1.80 -9.32
N PRO A 45 10.17 0.45 -9.36
CA PRO A 45 9.14 -0.31 -8.65
C PRO A 45 9.30 -0.18 -7.14
N HIS A 46 8.20 0.10 -6.44
CA HIS A 46 8.16 0.21 -4.97
C HIS A 46 7.44 -0.98 -4.36
N GLU A 47 7.97 -1.50 -3.26
CA GLU A 47 7.35 -2.59 -2.51
C GLU A 47 6.50 -2.04 -1.37
N VAL A 48 5.34 -2.67 -1.15
CA VAL A 48 4.48 -2.42 0.01
C VAL A 48 4.42 -3.71 0.81
N THR A 49 4.74 -3.63 2.08
CA THR A 49 4.77 -4.76 2.99
C THR A 49 3.77 -4.53 4.10
N VAL A 50 2.89 -5.51 4.32
CA VAL A 50 1.98 -5.56 5.46
C VAL A 50 2.37 -6.75 6.30
N VAL A 51 2.73 -6.51 7.56
CA VAL A 51 3.01 -7.57 8.52
C VAL A 51 1.97 -7.49 9.64
N VAL A 52 1.27 -8.60 9.85
CA VAL A 52 0.29 -8.76 10.95
C VAL A 52 0.77 -9.93 11.81
N PRO A 53 1.74 -9.73 12.72
CA PRO A 53 2.33 -10.81 13.49
C PRO A 53 1.33 -11.47 14.46
N ARG A 54 0.47 -10.67 15.07
CA ARG A 54 -0.53 -11.17 16.02
C ARG A 54 -1.82 -10.37 15.94
N ALA A 55 -2.85 -11.01 15.40
CA ALA A 55 -4.23 -10.56 15.45
C ALA A 55 -5.09 -11.70 16.00
N GLU A 56 -5.31 -11.71 17.32
CA GLU A 56 -6.06 -12.75 18.01
C GLU A 56 -7.39 -12.22 18.51
N ILE A 57 -8.40 -13.08 18.42
CA ILE A 57 -9.69 -12.90 19.07
C ILE A 57 -9.80 -14.02 20.10
N ARG A 58 -9.83 -13.66 21.38
CA ARG A 58 -10.01 -14.62 22.47
C ARG A 58 -11.42 -14.49 23.01
N LYS A 59 -12.06 -15.64 23.19
CA LYS A 59 -13.37 -15.74 23.83
C LYS A 59 -13.21 -16.59 25.09
N LYS A 60 -13.56 -16.03 26.24
CA LYS A 60 -13.56 -16.76 27.51
C LYS A 60 -14.99 -16.94 27.99
N CYS A 61 -15.46 -18.18 28.07
CA CYS A 61 -16.74 -18.51 28.68
C CYS A 61 -16.63 -18.34 30.19
N LEU A 62 -17.55 -17.59 30.79
CA LEU A 62 -17.59 -17.36 32.24
C LEU A 62 -18.51 -18.36 32.97
N ASN A 63 -19.20 -19.22 32.23
CA ASN A 63 -20.07 -20.27 32.73
C ASN A 63 -20.10 -21.49 31.80
N GLU A 64 -20.61 -22.62 32.30
CA GLU A 64 -20.57 -23.92 31.62
C GLU A 64 -21.30 -23.93 30.26
N ASN A 65 -22.42 -23.22 30.16
CA ASN A 65 -23.17 -23.09 28.91
C ASN A 65 -22.69 -21.93 28.02
N CYS A 66 -21.63 -21.23 28.41
CA CYS A 66 -21.04 -20.09 27.70
C CYS A 66 -22.04 -18.98 27.33
N SER A 67 -23.15 -18.86 28.07
CA SER A 67 -24.12 -17.77 27.86
C SER A 67 -23.60 -16.42 28.35
N LYS A 68 -22.60 -16.43 29.24
CA LYS A 68 -21.80 -15.27 29.61
C LYS A 68 -20.38 -15.48 29.12
N PHE A 69 -19.84 -14.51 28.40
CA PHE A 69 -18.47 -14.58 27.91
C PHE A 69 -17.83 -13.20 27.89
N GLU A 70 -16.50 -13.21 27.88
CA GLU A 70 -15.65 -12.06 27.59
C GLU A 70 -15.00 -12.23 26.23
N TYR A 71 -14.92 -11.13 25.48
CA TYR A 71 -14.14 -11.04 24.25
C TYR A 71 -12.92 -10.15 24.49
N GLU A 72 -11.76 -10.64 24.10
CA GLU A 72 -10.52 -9.89 24.10
C GLU A 72 -9.94 -9.87 22.68
N LEU A 73 -9.63 -8.67 22.20
CA LEU A 73 -9.00 -8.43 20.91
C LEU A 73 -7.54 -8.08 21.17
N ILE A 74 -6.62 -8.90 20.68
CA ILE A 74 -5.18 -8.70 20.87
C ILE A 74 -4.55 -8.41 19.51
N TYR A 75 -4.08 -7.18 19.36
CA TYR A 75 -3.33 -6.72 18.20
C TYR A 75 -1.92 -6.35 18.63
N SER A 76 -0.90 -7.00 18.07
CA SER A 76 0.49 -6.72 18.40
C SER A 76 1.36 -6.65 17.15
N SER A 77 2.22 -5.63 17.12
CA SER A 77 3.23 -5.40 16.08
C SER A 77 2.68 -5.32 14.65
N ILE A 78 1.46 -4.80 14.46
CA ILE A 78 0.91 -4.58 13.13
C ILE A 78 1.70 -3.46 12.45
N THR A 79 2.32 -3.77 11.32
CA THR A 79 3.13 -2.82 10.56
C THR A 79 2.67 -2.77 9.11
N VAL A 80 2.56 -1.55 8.59
CA VAL A 80 2.29 -1.28 7.19
C VAL A 80 3.41 -0.38 6.71
N VAL A 81 4.28 -0.92 5.86
CA VAL A 81 5.51 -0.27 5.43
C VAL A 81 5.49 -0.11 3.92
N HIS A 82 5.91 1.07 3.48
CA HIS A 82 6.27 1.32 2.11
C HIS A 82 7.80 1.44 2.04
N SER A 83 8.43 0.59 1.22
CA SER A 83 9.89 0.49 1.07
C SER A 83 10.33 0.96 -0.32
N PRO A 84 10.65 2.26 -0.47
CA PRO A 84 11.12 2.75 -1.75
C PRO A 84 12.48 2.20 -2.13
N ARG A 85 12.60 1.70 -3.36
CA ARG A 85 13.89 1.31 -3.91
C ARG A 85 14.71 2.54 -4.24
N HIS A 86 16.00 2.52 -3.89
CA HIS A 86 16.95 3.54 -4.34
C HIS A 86 17.02 3.48 -5.89
N PRO A 87 17.00 4.62 -6.61
CA PRO A 87 17.30 4.62 -8.05
C PRO A 87 18.60 3.86 -8.33
N LEU A 88 18.60 3.07 -9.40
CA LEU A 88 19.80 2.34 -9.85
C LEU A 88 20.95 3.32 -9.93
N ALA A 89 22.10 2.96 -9.32
CA ALA A 89 23.31 3.76 -9.44
C ALA A 89 23.57 4.00 -10.94
N GLY A 90 23.80 5.28 -11.30
CA GLY A 90 24.13 5.64 -12.67
C GLY A 90 25.37 4.88 -13.17
N PRO A 91 25.59 4.83 -14.49
CA PRO A 91 26.74 4.11 -15.05
C PRO A 91 28.05 4.61 -14.42
N PRO A 92 29.04 3.72 -14.19
CA PRO A 92 30.34 4.13 -13.68
C PRO A 92 30.96 5.18 -14.63
N HIS A 93 31.47 6.27 -14.03
CA HIS A 93 32.17 7.34 -14.74
C HIS A 93 33.54 6.90 -15.27
#